data_AF-A0A5K1EBU8-F1
#
_entry.id   AF-A0A5K1EBU8-F1
#
_cell.length_a   1.000
_cell.length_b   1.000
_cell.length_c   1.000
_cell.angle_alpha   90.00
_cell.angle_beta   90.00
_cell.angle_gamma   90.00
#
_symmetry.space_group_name_H-M   'P 1'
#
loop_
_entity.id
_entity.type
_entity.pdbx_description
1 polymer ?
#
loop_
_entity_poly.entity_id
_entity_poly.type
_entity_poly.pdbx_seq_one_letter_code
_entity_poly.pdbx_strand_id
1 'polypeptide(L)' 'NAIPLSRQLGYYREYQTKLHRAAGKATASSIISQAIYILSAGSSDFIQNYYINPLLNRAYTPGQFSDVLVQSFSSFVQ' A
#
# COMPACT_ATOMS: atom_id res chain seq x y z
N ASN A 1 -14.98 -0.73 0.73
CA ASN A 1 -13.87 -1.30 1.52
C ASN A 1 -12.69 -1.61 0.63
N ALA A 2 -11.58 -0.90 0.83
CA ALA A 2 -10.30 -1.19 0.18
C ALA A 2 -9.50 -2.23 0.98
N ILE A 3 -8.61 -2.97 0.30
CA ILE A 3 -7.67 -3.90 0.94
C ILE A 3 -6.52 -3.08 1.54
N PRO A 4 -6.18 -3.22 2.84
CA PRO A 4 -5.06 -2.47 3.44
C PRO A 4 -3.71 -2.77 2.76
N LEU A 5 -2.83 -1.78 2.69
CA LEU A 5 -1.50 -1.90 2.04
C LEU A 5 -0.68 -3.08 2.60
N SER A 6 -0.71 -3.32 3.90
CA SER A 6 -0.04 -4.47 4.53
C SER A 6 -0.53 -5.82 3.99
N ARG A 7 -1.83 -5.95 3.72
CA ARG A 7 -2.41 -7.15 3.11
C ARG A 7 -2.08 -7.24 1.61
N GLN A 8 -2.06 -6.12 0.90
CA GLN A 8 -1.62 -6.08 -0.50
C GLN A 8 -0.15 -6.56 -0.63
N LEU A 9 0.73 -6.14 0.28
CA LEU A 9 2.12 -6.63 0.34
C LEU A 9 2.19 -8.15 0.63
N GLY A 10 1.29 -8.65 1.49
CA GLY A 10 1.14 -10.10 1.70
C GLY A 10 0.79 -10.86 0.43
N TYR A 11 -0.17 -10.35 -0.34
CA TYR A 11 -0.52 -10.93 -1.65
C TYR A 11 0.61 -10.84 -2.67
N TYR A 12 1.38 -9.76 -2.64
CA TYR A 12 2.57 -9.64 -3.49
C TYR A 12 3.61 -10.74 -3.16
N ARG A 13 3.88 -11.03 -1.87
CA ARG A 13 4.77 -12.14 -1.46
C ARG A 13 4.25 -13.51 -1.91
N GLU A 14 2.93 -13.73 -1.80
CA GLU A 14 2.30 -14.94 -2.31
C GLU A 14 2.46 -15.06 -3.83
N TYR A 15 2.29 -13.95 -4.56
CA TYR A 15 2.52 -13.90 -6.00
C TYR A 15 3.96 -14.22 -6.38
N GLN A 16 4.96 -13.70 -5.67
CA GLN A 16 6.37 -14.06 -5.90
C GLN A 16 6.58 -15.58 -5.77
N THR A 17 5.94 -16.22 -4.80
CA THR A 17 5.98 -17.68 -4.63
C THR A 17 5.35 -18.41 -5.81
N LYS A 18 4.19 -17.93 -6.30
CA LYS A 18 3.53 -18.48 -7.50
C LYS A 18 4.40 -18.32 -8.75
N LEU A 19 5.03 -17.16 -8.90
CA LEU A 19 5.91 -16.87 -10.03
C LEU A 19 7.15 -17.77 -10.02
N HIS A 20 7.76 -18.02 -8.85
CA HIS A 20 8.85 -18.98 -8.71
C HIS A 20 8.46 -20.40 -9.16
N ARG A 21 7.22 -20.84 -8.85
CA ARG A 21 6.71 -22.15 -9.29
C ARG A 21 6.44 -22.20 -10.79
N ALA A 22 5.96 -21.11 -11.38
CA ALA A 22 5.57 -21.06 -12.78
C ALA A 22 6.76 -20.85 -13.74
N ALA A 23 7.71 -19.97 -13.38
CA ALA A 23 8.81 -19.53 -14.26
C ALA A 23 10.19 -20.08 -13.85
N GLY A 24 10.28 -20.76 -12.70
CA GLY A 24 11.54 -21.19 -12.11
C GLY A 24 12.24 -20.07 -11.32
N LYS A 25 13.15 -20.47 -10.41
CA LYS A 25 13.76 -19.55 -9.44
C LYS A 25 14.52 -18.39 -10.09
N ALA A 26 15.42 -18.69 -11.04
CA ALA A 26 16.29 -17.69 -11.67
C ALA A 26 15.49 -16.64 -12.47
N THR A 27 14.59 -17.10 -13.34
CA THR A 27 13.76 -16.21 -14.16
C THR A 27 12.84 -15.34 -13.31
N ALA A 28 12.17 -15.93 -12.31
CA ALA A 28 11.30 -15.18 -11.42
C ALA A 28 12.07 -14.12 -10.61
N SER A 29 13.26 -14.46 -10.08
CA SER A 29 14.12 -13.47 -9.41
C SER A 29 14.52 -12.33 -10.33
N SER A 30 14.85 -12.63 -11.59
CA SER A 30 15.21 -11.64 -12.61
C SER A 30 14.06 -10.69 -12.94
N ILE A 31 12.83 -11.23 -13.10
CA ILE A 31 11.61 -10.43 -13.31
C ILE A 31 11.37 -9.49 -12.13
N ILE A 32 11.43 -10.03 -10.91
CA ILE A 32 11.17 -9.28 -9.67
C ILE A 32 12.20 -8.16 -9.48
N SER A 33 13.50 -8.43 -9.68
CA SER A 33 14.56 -7.45 -9.46
C SER A 33 14.57 -6.31 -10.47
N GLN A 34 14.02 -6.54 -11.67
CA GLN A 34 13.96 -5.55 -12.75
C GLN A 34 12.59 -4.88 -12.88
N ALA A 35 11.64 -5.25 -12.02
CA ALA A 35 10.29 -4.69 -12.07
C ALA A 35 10.25 -3.23 -11.61
N ILE A 36 9.32 -2.47 -12.18
CA ILE A 36 8.93 -1.15 -11.70
C ILE A 36 7.78 -1.33 -10.70
N TYR A 37 7.92 -0.74 -9.51
CA TYR A 37 6.93 -0.77 -8.46
C TYR A 37 6.18 0.56 -8.41
N ILE A 38 4.84 0.51 -8.47
CA ILE A 38 3.97 1.68 -8.41
C ILE A 38 3.07 1.52 -7.19
N LEU A 39 3.11 2.50 -6.30
CA LEU A 39 2.17 2.66 -5.19
C LEU A 39 1.24 3.83 -5.51
N SER A 40 -0.07 3.59 -5.41
CA SER A 40 -1.09 4.64 -5.62
C SER A 40 -1.95 4.78 -4.36
N ALA A 41 -2.02 6.00 -3.85
CA ALA A 41 -2.82 6.41 -2.71
C ALA A 41 -3.29 7.87 -2.91
N GLY A 42 -4.38 8.29 -2.27
CA GLY A 42 -4.90 9.64 -2.50
C GLY A 42 -6.27 9.93 -1.91
N SER A 43 -7.13 10.61 -2.68
CA SER A 43 -8.40 11.18 -2.18
C SER A 43 -9.33 10.14 -1.53
N SER A 44 -9.25 8.89 -1.98
CA SER A 44 -10.01 7.78 -1.41
C SER A 44 -9.66 7.51 0.07
N ASP A 45 -8.43 7.79 0.49
CA ASP A 45 -7.98 7.65 1.87
C ASP A 45 -8.60 8.71 2.79
N PHE A 46 -8.87 9.90 2.26
CA PHE A 46 -9.64 10.93 2.95
C PHE A 46 -11.11 10.56 3.08
N ILE A 47 -11.75 10.16 1.98
CA ILE A 47 -13.18 9.83 1.98
C ILE A 47 -13.45 8.65 2.92
N GLN A 48 -12.69 7.56 2.77
CA GLN A 48 -12.98 6.31 3.49
C GLN A 48 -12.57 6.35 4.97
N ASN A 49 -11.62 7.21 5.34
CA ASN A 49 -11.16 7.30 6.73
C ASN A 49 -11.59 8.61 7.39
N TYR A 50 -11.14 9.76 6.89
CA TYR A 50 -11.32 11.04 7.58
C TYR A 50 -12.76 11.56 7.57
N TYR A 51 -13.40 11.64 6.40
CA TYR A 51 -14.73 12.25 6.28
C TYR A 51 -15.87 11.36 6.81
N ILE A 52 -15.67 10.05 6.83
CA ILE A 52 -16.66 9.10 7.35
C ILE A 52 -16.47 8.84 8.84
N ASN A 53 -15.23 8.90 9.37
CA ASN A 53 -14.97 8.63 10.78
C ASN A 53 -15.03 9.92 11.62
N PRO A 54 -16.09 10.14 12.42
CA PRO A 54 -16.22 11.36 13.22
C PRO A 54 -15.14 11.49 14.30
N LEU A 55 -14.48 10.40 14.70
CA LEU A 55 -13.36 10.48 15.64
C LEU A 55 -12.13 11.11 14.98
N LEU A 56 -11.83 10.75 13.73
CA LEU A 56 -10.71 11.31 12.97
C LEU A 56 -10.97 12.77 12.57
N ASN A 57 -12.17 13.04 12.04
CA ASN A 57 -12.60 14.39 11.64
C ASN A 57 -12.62 15.39 12.82
N ARG A 58 -12.86 14.94 14.05
CA ARG A 58 -12.80 15.78 15.25
C ARG A 58 -11.40 15.91 15.84
N ALA A 59 -10.57 14.88 15.70
CA ALA A 59 -9.23 14.85 16.28
C ALA A 59 -8.17 15.57 15.44
N TYR A 60 -8.35 15.62 14.12
CA TYR A 60 -7.37 16.17 13.18
C TYR A 60 -8.02 17.22 12.28
N THR A 61 -7.28 18.28 11.96
CA THR A 61 -7.61 19.10 10.79
C THR A 61 -7.28 18.36 9.50
N PRO A 62 -7.81 18.76 8.33
CA PRO A 62 -7.46 18.12 7.06
C PRO A 62 -5.95 18.13 6.78
N GLY A 63 -5.24 19.21 7.15
CA GLY A 63 -3.78 19.30 7.02
C GLY A 63 -3.05 18.28 7.89
N GLN A 64 -3.43 18.16 9.16
CA GLN A 64 -2.83 17.18 10.07
C GLN A 64 -3.09 15.74 9.61
N PHE A 65 -4.27 15.46 9.07
CA PHE A 65 -4.56 14.14 8.52
C PHE A 65 -3.76 13.85 7.25
N SER A 66 -3.50 14.85 6.40
CA SER A 66 -2.56 14.72 5.27
C SER A 66 -1.17 14.31 5.76
N ASP A 67 -0.66 14.94 6.82
CA ASP A 67 0.66 14.61 7.38
C ASP A 67 0.70 13.15 7.87
N VAL A 68 -0.37 12.68 8.51
CA VAL A 68 -0.52 11.27 8.94
C VAL A 68 -0.49 10.32 7.74
N LEU A 69 -1.20 10.65 6.65
CA LEU A 69 -1.21 9.83 5.44
C LEU A 69 0.18 9.79 4.78
N VAL A 70 0.83 10.93 4.63
CA VAL A 70 2.20 11.00 4.07
C VAL A 70 3.15 10.16 4.92
N GLN A 71 3.13 10.30 6.24
CA GLN A 71 3.96 9.50 7.14
C GLN A 71 3.67 8.00 6.98
N SER A 72 2.39 7.61 6.91
CA SER A 72 1.99 6.22 6.74
C SER A 72 2.46 5.63 5.42
N PHE A 73 2.36 6.38 4.32
CA PHE A 73 2.78 5.91 2.99
C PHE A 73 4.31 5.87 2.86
N SER A 74 5.01 6.89 3.37
CA SER A 74 6.48 6.88 3.41
C SER A 74 7.01 5.72 4.24
N SER A 75 6.42 5.46 5.42
CA SER A 75 6.84 4.34 6.28
C SER A 75 6.54 2.97 5.66
N PHE A 76 5.59 2.88 4.73
CA PHE A 76 5.28 1.63 4.03
C PHE A 76 6.29 1.33 2.92
N VAL A 77 6.85 2.36 2.28
CA VAL A 77 7.79 2.23 1.16
C VAL A 77 9.24 2.05 1.64
N GLN A 78 9.59 2.63 2.79
CA GLN A 78 10.90 2.46 3.44
C GLN A 78 11.09 1.04 3.99
#